data_AF-A0A3M1SY52-F1
#
_entry.id   AF-A0A3M1SY52-F1
#
_cell.length_a   1.000
_cell.length_b   1.000
_cell.length_c   1.000
_cell.angle_alpha   90.00
_cell.angle_beta   90.00
_cell.angle_gamma   90.00
#
_symmetry.space_group_name_H-M   'P 1'
#
loop_
_entity.id
_entity.type
_entity.pdbx_description
1 polymer ?
#
loop_
_entity_poly.entity_id
_entity_poly.type
_entity_poly.pdbx_seq_one_letter_code
_entity_poly.pdbx_strand_id
1 'polypeptide(L)'
;MDLRPAALAWAHEILRAHWAPERYRLEPERERLRLHRGRDRQVYALDLQVWEREGLAELRPGPDGDWSCVLFPAEAPAEAVPRPLPDAAAAVARRAAPSDGGLLRAERALGGAGPALWAVVERRRPDGLLGVELDLDGGERVGFVCLPFERGSRQSAALGRASVVERAGTQIRLPPEARLRSARLQSGPGRRVWTLRWEATEGERRGWVRATFNARSGRLCGLSRSLRPVAPVEGPGRASQASAERALALGARLRFGDGARVGIPAPGLVRVGGELRAGWLAVVHAPRGLYRAVLADERVRFVKLRPRRRA
;
A
#
# COMPACT_ATOMS: atom_id res chain seq x y z
N MET A 1 -6.54 -13.31 -12.14
CA MET A 1 -6.61 -11.84 -12.16
C MET A 1 -5.37 -11.30 -11.48
N ASP A 2 -4.60 -10.46 -12.16
CA ASP A 2 -3.50 -9.74 -11.51
C ASP A 2 -4.06 -8.51 -10.78
N LEU A 3 -3.92 -8.49 -9.46
CA LEU A 3 -4.41 -7.41 -8.59
C LEU A 3 -3.40 -6.29 -8.42
N ARG A 4 -2.15 -6.47 -8.89
CA ARG A 4 -1.09 -5.47 -8.73
C ARG A 4 -1.39 -4.16 -9.47
N PRO A 5 -1.82 -4.16 -10.75
CA PRO A 5 -2.16 -2.91 -11.44
C PRO A 5 -3.31 -2.15 -10.77
N ALA A 6 -4.34 -2.88 -10.31
CA ALA A 6 -5.47 -2.30 -9.59
C ALA A 6 -5.05 -1.66 -8.26
N ALA A 7 -4.17 -2.33 -7.50
CA ALA A 7 -3.66 -1.80 -6.25
C ALA A 7 -2.75 -0.57 -6.46
N LEU A 8 -1.92 -0.56 -7.50
CA LEU A 8 -1.11 0.59 -7.87
C LEU A 8 -1.97 1.78 -8.29
N ALA A 9 -2.94 1.55 -9.17
CA ALA A 9 -3.86 2.58 -9.62
C ALA A 9 -4.61 3.21 -8.43
N TRP A 10 -5.07 2.37 -7.49
CA TRP A 10 -5.72 2.85 -6.28
C TRP A 10 -4.77 3.62 -5.37
N ALA A 11 -3.54 3.15 -5.16
CA ALA A 11 -2.55 3.88 -4.37
C ALA A 11 -2.31 5.31 -4.89
N HIS A 12 -2.22 5.48 -6.22
CA HIS A 12 -2.14 6.80 -6.85
C HIS A 12 -3.42 7.62 -6.70
N GLU A 13 -4.60 7.00 -6.74
CA GLU A 13 -5.85 7.69 -6.46
C GLU A 13 -5.92 8.22 -5.04
N ILE A 14 -5.48 7.44 -4.04
CA ILE A 14 -5.42 7.88 -2.65
C ILE A 14 -4.47 9.09 -2.53
N LEU A 15 -3.31 9.06 -3.20
CA LEU A 15 -2.42 10.22 -3.32
C LEU A 15 -3.10 11.45 -3.90
N ARG A 16 -3.81 11.31 -5.02
CA ARG A 16 -4.53 12.43 -5.65
C ARG A 16 -5.67 12.98 -4.79
N ALA A 17 -6.42 12.10 -4.13
CA ALA A 17 -7.64 12.48 -3.42
C ALA A 17 -7.37 13.15 -2.07
N HIS A 18 -6.29 12.75 -1.39
CA HIS A 18 -6.04 13.17 -0.02
C HIS A 18 -4.77 13.99 0.15
N TRP A 19 -3.88 13.97 -0.84
CA TRP A 19 -2.54 14.53 -0.75
C TRP A 19 -2.14 15.24 -2.05
N ALA A 20 -0.92 15.79 -2.07
CA ALA A 20 -0.32 16.48 -3.22
C ALA A 20 0.46 15.44 -4.05
N PRO A 21 -0.15 14.74 -5.01
CA PRO A 21 0.45 13.58 -5.69
C PRO A 21 1.78 13.93 -6.37
N GLU A 22 1.93 15.16 -6.87
CA GLU A 22 3.15 15.71 -7.46
C GLU A 22 4.33 15.78 -6.48
N ARG A 23 4.07 15.71 -5.17
CA ARG A 23 5.10 15.70 -4.13
C ARG A 23 5.54 14.30 -3.73
N TYR A 24 4.85 13.25 -4.17
CA TYR A 24 5.13 11.88 -3.72
C TYR A 24 5.37 10.92 -4.88
N ARG A 25 6.42 10.12 -4.76
CA ARG A 25 6.65 8.95 -5.59
C ARG A 25 6.34 7.68 -4.78
N LEU A 26 5.74 6.71 -5.47
CA LEU A 26 5.47 5.39 -4.90
C LEU A 26 6.37 4.36 -5.55
N GLU A 27 6.92 3.47 -4.74
CA GLU A 27 7.72 2.34 -5.22
C GLU A 27 7.22 1.04 -4.58
N PRO A 28 6.84 0.01 -5.35
CA PRO A 28 6.41 -1.26 -4.79
C PRO A 28 7.51 -1.89 -3.95
N GLU A 29 7.23 -2.17 -2.67
CA GLU A 29 8.19 -2.85 -1.79
C GLU A 29 7.83 -4.33 -1.64
N ARG A 30 6.56 -4.61 -1.32
CA ARG A 30 6.16 -5.95 -0.92
C ARG A 30 4.73 -6.26 -1.28
N GLU A 31 4.56 -7.40 -1.95
CA GLU A 31 3.26 -8.03 -2.17
C GLU A 31 3.07 -9.19 -1.19
N ARG A 32 1.85 -9.34 -0.67
CA ARG A 32 1.52 -10.46 0.22
C ARG A 32 0.02 -10.75 0.25
N LEU A 33 -0.31 -12.00 0.51
CA LEU A 33 -1.63 -12.39 0.96
C LEU A 33 -1.72 -12.21 2.48
N ARG A 34 -2.78 -11.57 2.96
CA ARG A 34 -3.08 -11.46 4.39
C ARG A 34 -4.49 -11.92 4.67
N LEU A 35 -4.70 -12.43 5.87
CA LEU A 35 -6.03 -12.53 6.44
C LEU A 35 -6.42 -11.18 7.03
N HIS A 36 -7.48 -10.57 6.53
CA HIS A 36 -8.00 -9.35 7.11
C HIS A 36 -8.80 -9.70 8.39
N ARG A 37 -8.21 -9.39 9.55
CA ARG A 37 -8.79 -9.62 10.89
C ARG A 37 -10.04 -8.74 11.06
N GLY A 38 -11.19 -9.25 10.61
CA GLY A 38 -12.45 -8.51 10.57
C GLY A 38 -13.38 -8.95 9.45
N ARG A 39 -12.84 -9.50 8.36
CA ARG A 39 -13.63 -10.03 7.23
C ARG A 39 -13.66 -11.56 7.16
N ASP A 40 -12.72 -12.27 7.82
CA ASP A 40 -12.47 -13.70 7.62
C ASP A 40 -12.28 -14.04 6.14
N ARG A 41 -11.55 -13.17 5.43
CA ARG A 41 -11.26 -13.26 4.00
C ARG A 41 -9.80 -12.97 3.76
N GLN A 42 -9.27 -13.58 2.72
CA GLN A 42 -7.99 -13.18 2.17
C GLN A 42 -8.07 -11.84 1.44
N VAL A 43 -7.06 -11.02 1.68
CA VAL A 43 -6.81 -9.78 0.95
C VAL A 43 -5.45 -9.84 0.29
N TYR A 44 -5.39 -9.30 -0.92
CA TYR A 44 -4.14 -8.94 -1.55
C TYR A 44 -3.67 -7.61 -0.95
N ALA A 45 -2.49 -7.61 -0.35
CA ALA A 45 -1.88 -6.41 0.21
C ALA A 45 -0.62 -6.05 -0.58
N LEU A 46 -0.53 -4.77 -0.94
CA LEU A 46 0.63 -4.15 -1.57
C LEU A 46 1.14 -3.04 -0.65
N ASP A 47 2.36 -3.20 -0.15
CA ASP A 47 3.09 -2.15 0.54
C ASP A 47 3.95 -1.40 -0.48
N LEU A 48 3.82 -0.07 -0.49
CA LEU A 48 4.59 0.84 -1.32
C LEU A 48 5.41 1.77 -0.43
N GLN A 49 6.68 1.94 -0.78
CA GLN A 49 7.50 3.02 -0.24
C GLN A 49 6.99 4.35 -0.74
N VAL A 50 6.83 5.28 0.19
CA VAL A 50 6.46 6.66 -0.10
C VAL A 50 7.72 7.50 -0.02
N TRP A 51 8.01 8.20 -1.10
CA TRP A 51 9.14 9.12 -1.21
C TRP A 51 8.59 10.53 -1.38
N GLU A 52 8.80 11.40 -0.40
CA GLU A 52 8.46 12.82 -0.52
C GLU A 52 9.59 13.57 -1.24
N ARG A 53 9.21 14.37 -2.23
CA ARG A 53 10.11 15.31 -2.89
C ARG A 53 10.38 16.47 -1.94
N GLU A 54 11.65 16.70 -1.61
CA GLU A 54 12.06 17.81 -0.75
C GLU A 54 12.04 19.13 -1.52
N GLY A 55 12.35 19.07 -2.82
CA GLY A 55 12.40 20.27 -3.64
C GLY A 55 12.94 20.02 -5.04
N LEU A 56 13.25 21.12 -5.71
CA LEU A 56 13.98 21.11 -6.97
C LEU A 56 15.35 21.73 -6.74
N ALA A 57 16.33 21.27 -7.51
CA ALA A 57 17.61 21.91 -7.67
C ALA A 57 17.69 22.47 -9.10
N GLU A 58 17.94 23.77 -9.23
CA GLU A 58 18.39 24.34 -10.50
C GLU A 58 19.91 24.25 -10.55
N LEU A 59 20.43 23.65 -11.62
CA LEU A 59 21.84 23.42 -11.86
C LEU A 59 22.27 24.27 -13.05
N ARG A 60 23.20 25.21 -12.81
CA ARG A 60 23.69 26.11 -13.85
C ARG A 60 25.15 25.81 -14.16
N PRO A 61 25.51 25.59 -15.44
CA PRO A 61 26.91 25.49 -15.83
C PRO A 61 27.58 26.86 -15.68
N GLY A 62 28.77 26.86 -15.10
CA GLY A 62 29.69 27.98 -15.04
C GLY A 62 30.61 28.02 -16.27
N PRO A 63 31.33 29.13 -16.44
CA PRO A 63 32.21 29.35 -17.61
C PRO A 63 33.34 28.31 -17.73
N ASP A 64 33.81 27.77 -16.60
CA ASP A 64 34.95 26.83 -16.54
C ASP A 64 34.52 25.35 -16.49
N GLY A 65 33.25 25.05 -16.79
CA GLY A 65 32.69 23.69 -16.70
C GLY A 65 32.26 23.28 -15.29
N ASP A 66 32.44 24.17 -14.30
CA ASP A 66 31.88 24.02 -12.96
C ASP A 66 30.35 24.09 -12.97
N TRP A 67 29.71 23.55 -11.94
CA TRP A 67 28.26 23.60 -11.78
C TRP A 67 27.91 24.29 -10.47
N SER A 68 26.89 25.15 -10.50
CA SER A 68 26.27 25.71 -9.30
C SER A 68 24.88 25.11 -9.09
N CYS A 69 24.41 25.06 -7.84
CA CYS A 69 23.11 24.49 -7.48
C CYS A 69 22.34 25.45 -6.58
N VAL A 70 21.09 25.74 -6.94
CA VAL A 70 20.14 26.50 -6.12
C VAL A 70 18.95 25.60 -5.81
N LEU A 71 18.61 25.47 -4.52
CA LEU A 71 17.47 24.67 -4.06
C LEU A 71 16.21 25.52 -3.98
N PHE A 72 15.12 25.00 -4.52
CA PHE A 72 13.79 25.59 -4.48
C PHE A 72 12.84 24.67 -3.71
N PRO A 73 11.93 25.22 -2.89
CA PRO A 73 10.85 24.46 -2.30
C PRO A 73 9.99 23.81 -3.39
N ALA A 74 9.40 22.65 -3.08
CA ALA A 74 8.69 21.79 -4.02
C ALA A 74 7.39 22.42 -4.59
N GLU A 75 7.53 23.35 -5.52
CA GLU A 75 6.54 23.71 -6.52
C GLU A 75 7.12 23.28 -7.88
N ALA A 76 6.77 22.08 -8.33
CA ALA A 76 7.34 21.49 -9.54
C ALA A 76 6.92 22.27 -10.80
N PRO A 77 7.81 22.48 -11.79
CA PRO A 77 7.38 22.73 -13.17
C PRO A 77 6.61 21.51 -13.68
N ALA A 78 5.59 21.77 -14.49
CA ALA A 78 4.50 20.84 -14.82
C ALA A 78 4.90 19.54 -15.58
N GLU A 79 6.14 19.40 -16.03
CA GLU A 79 6.58 18.22 -16.78
C GLU A 79 8.09 17.97 -16.60
N ALA A 80 8.42 16.92 -15.85
CA ALA A 80 9.78 16.39 -15.79
C ALA A 80 9.87 15.16 -16.67
N VAL A 81 10.71 15.21 -17.70
CA VAL A 81 11.02 14.02 -18.49
C VAL A 81 12.24 13.35 -17.85
N PRO A 82 12.14 12.09 -17.42
CA PRO A 82 13.25 11.38 -16.80
C PRO A 82 14.43 11.27 -17.77
N ARG A 83 15.48 12.07 -17.55
CA ARG A 83 16.77 11.96 -18.24
C ARG A 83 17.91 12.02 -17.23
N PRO A 84 18.93 11.15 -17.33
CA PRO A 84 20.08 11.20 -16.44
C PRO A 84 20.82 12.53 -16.57
N LEU A 85 21.29 13.06 -15.44
CA LEU A 85 22.18 14.21 -15.42
C LEU A 85 23.62 13.83 -15.85
N PRO A 86 24.39 14.80 -16.35
CA PRO A 86 25.85 14.70 -16.37
C PRO A 86 26.43 14.45 -14.98
N ASP A 87 27.48 13.63 -14.88
CA ASP A 87 28.09 13.23 -13.60
C ASP A 87 28.52 14.42 -12.72
N ALA A 88 29.09 15.46 -13.33
CA ALA A 88 29.53 16.68 -12.63
C ALA A 88 28.34 17.44 -12.01
N ALA A 89 27.24 17.59 -12.76
CA ALA A 89 26.00 18.21 -12.29
C ALA A 89 25.36 17.37 -11.16
N ALA A 90 25.37 16.04 -11.31
CA ALA A 90 24.88 15.12 -10.28
C ALA A 90 25.73 15.16 -8.99
N ALA A 91 27.04 15.38 -9.09
CA ALA A 91 27.92 15.52 -7.94
C ALA A 91 27.69 16.84 -7.17
N VAL A 92 27.47 17.94 -7.88
CA VAL A 92 27.13 19.24 -7.26
C VAL A 92 25.76 19.19 -6.59
N ALA A 93 24.75 18.66 -7.27
CA ALA A 93 23.42 18.49 -6.70
C ALA A 93 23.44 17.60 -5.43
N ARG A 94 24.29 16.57 -5.38
CA ARG A 94 24.47 15.70 -4.20
C ARG A 94 25.11 16.42 -3.01
N ARG A 95 26.00 17.39 -3.26
CA ARG A 95 26.66 18.19 -2.22
C ARG A 95 25.76 19.30 -1.67
N ALA A 96 24.91 19.86 -2.52
CA ALA A 96 23.99 20.93 -2.13
C ALA A 96 22.77 20.43 -1.34
N ALA A 97 22.42 19.14 -1.51
CA ALA A 97 21.27 18.58 -0.83
C ALA A 97 21.52 18.43 0.70
N PRO A 98 20.52 18.66 1.56
CA PRO A 98 20.68 18.60 3.01
C PRO A 98 21.29 17.27 3.47
N SER A 99 22.01 17.24 4.60
CA SER A 99 22.71 16.04 5.11
C SER A 99 21.83 14.79 5.26
N ASP A 100 20.51 14.96 5.42
CA ASP A 100 19.51 13.88 5.48
C ASP A 100 18.80 13.62 4.13
N GLY A 101 18.83 14.59 3.22
CA GLY A 101 18.21 14.61 1.91
C GLY A 101 19.24 14.30 0.83
N GLY A 102 19.60 13.03 0.64
CA GLY A 102 20.55 12.70 -0.40
C GLY A 102 19.88 12.63 -1.75
N LEU A 103 20.24 13.55 -2.63
CA LEU A 103 19.89 13.56 -4.04
C LEU A 103 20.12 12.17 -4.66
N LEU A 104 19.03 11.45 -4.91
CA LEU A 104 19.08 10.13 -5.53
C LEU A 104 18.78 10.18 -7.03
N ARG A 105 18.03 11.19 -7.48
CA ARG A 105 17.50 11.22 -8.84
C ARG A 105 17.33 12.64 -9.35
N ALA A 106 18.23 13.05 -10.22
CA ALA A 106 18.12 14.31 -10.90
C ALA A 106 17.66 14.09 -12.34
N GLU A 107 16.56 14.74 -12.70
CA GLU A 107 15.91 14.61 -14.00
C GLU A 107 15.73 15.98 -14.61
N ARG A 108 16.14 16.13 -15.87
CA ARG A 108 15.97 17.38 -16.61
C ARG A 108 14.47 17.70 -16.77
N ALA A 109 13.96 18.67 -16.01
CA ALA A 109 12.69 19.31 -16.34
C ALA A 109 12.89 20.25 -17.54
N LEU A 110 12.03 20.14 -18.55
CA LEU A 110 12.00 21.09 -19.67
C LEU A 110 11.21 22.31 -19.21
N GLY A 111 11.90 23.36 -18.81
CA GLY A 111 11.27 24.58 -18.30
C GLY A 111 12.31 25.65 -18.02
N GLY A 112 12.67 26.42 -19.05
CA GLY A 112 13.60 27.54 -18.95
C GLY A 112 14.28 27.82 -20.29
N ALA A 113 14.33 29.09 -20.69
CA ALA A 113 14.93 29.55 -21.95
C ALA A 113 16.48 29.58 -21.91
N GLY A 114 17.14 28.61 -21.25
CA GLY A 114 18.59 28.64 -21.01
C GLY A 114 19.24 27.28 -20.75
N PRO A 115 20.57 27.24 -20.51
CA PRO A 115 21.35 26.00 -20.34
C PRO A 115 21.18 25.32 -18.97
N ALA A 116 20.31 25.84 -18.11
CA ALA A 116 20.06 25.31 -16.77
C ALA A 116 19.43 23.90 -16.84
N LEU A 117 19.91 23.01 -15.99
CA LEU A 117 19.32 21.69 -15.76
C LEU A 117 18.53 21.72 -14.45
N TRP A 118 17.30 21.24 -14.48
CA TRP A 118 16.56 21.00 -13.25
C TRP A 118 16.83 19.59 -12.75
N ALA A 119 16.73 19.41 -11.43
CA ALA A 119 16.91 18.15 -10.75
C ALA A 119 15.87 18.03 -9.63
N VAL A 120 15.29 16.85 -9.45
CA VAL A 120 14.41 16.59 -8.31
C VAL A 120 15.27 16.18 -7.12
N VAL A 121 15.00 16.75 -5.94
CA VAL A 121 15.70 16.38 -4.71
C VAL A 121 14.77 15.50 -3.89
N GLU A 122 15.14 14.23 -3.75
CA GLU A 122 14.46 13.25 -2.89
C GLU A 122 15.37 12.90 -1.71
N ARG A 123 14.78 12.35 -0.63
CA ARG A 123 15.53 11.83 0.52
C ARG A 123 16.27 10.53 0.19
N ARG A 124 17.31 10.21 0.99
CA ARG A 124 18.04 8.91 0.85
C ARG A 124 17.21 7.70 1.27
N ARG A 125 16.14 7.92 2.01
CA ARG A 125 15.32 6.86 2.59
C ARG A 125 13.84 7.20 2.36
N PRO A 126 13.00 6.17 2.16
CA PRO A 126 11.57 6.39 2.05
C PRO A 126 11.02 7.00 3.34
N ASP A 127 10.02 7.86 3.21
CA ASP A 127 9.34 8.49 4.33
C ASP A 127 8.43 7.51 5.10
N GLY A 128 8.20 6.34 4.52
CA GLY A 128 7.49 5.24 5.16
C GLY A 128 6.70 4.46 4.14
N LEU A 129 5.66 3.78 4.61
CA LEU A 129 4.87 2.86 3.81
C LEU A 129 3.44 3.35 3.65
N LEU A 130 2.96 3.23 2.41
CA LEU A 130 1.56 3.16 2.05
C LEU A 130 1.21 1.69 1.82
N GLY A 131 0.40 1.11 2.70
CA GLY A 131 -0.18 -0.21 2.49
C GLY A 131 -1.58 -0.06 1.91
N VAL A 132 -1.89 -0.79 0.84
CA VAL A 132 -3.24 -0.92 0.29
C VAL A 132 -3.68 -2.38 0.32
N GLU A 133 -4.96 -2.62 0.60
CA GLU A 133 -5.57 -3.94 0.71
C GLU A 133 -6.78 -4.05 -0.22
N LEU A 134 -6.74 -5.01 -1.14
CA LEU A 134 -7.85 -5.36 -2.03
C LEU A 134 -8.42 -6.73 -1.65
N ASP A 135 -9.73 -6.85 -1.77
CA ASP A 135 -10.42 -8.13 -1.67
C ASP A 135 -9.93 -9.04 -2.79
N LEU A 136 -9.57 -10.27 -2.44
CA LEU A 136 -8.96 -11.18 -3.40
C LEU A 136 -9.93 -11.61 -4.52
N ASP A 137 -11.22 -11.66 -4.22
CA ASP A 137 -12.24 -12.21 -5.11
C ASP A 137 -12.76 -11.18 -6.10
N GLY A 138 -13.01 -9.96 -5.63
CA GLY A 138 -13.57 -8.88 -6.45
C GLY A 138 -12.59 -7.75 -6.78
N GLY A 139 -11.41 -7.71 -6.17
CA GLY A 139 -10.54 -6.52 -6.22
C GLY A 139 -11.15 -5.31 -5.50
N GLU A 140 -12.19 -5.51 -4.67
CA GLU A 140 -12.83 -4.45 -3.91
C GLU A 140 -11.82 -3.79 -2.96
N ARG A 141 -11.86 -2.46 -2.87
CA ARG A 141 -11.01 -1.68 -1.96
C ARG A 141 -11.38 -1.96 -0.50
N VAL A 142 -10.53 -2.69 0.21
CA VAL A 142 -10.76 -3.07 1.61
C VAL A 142 -10.26 -1.99 2.55
N GLY A 143 -9.03 -1.52 2.35
CA GLY A 143 -8.47 -0.47 3.18
C GLY A 143 -7.07 -0.04 2.78
N PHE A 144 -6.62 1.07 3.34
CA PHE A 144 -5.26 1.54 3.23
C PHE A 144 -4.76 2.13 4.54
N VAL A 145 -3.45 2.20 4.68
CA VAL A 145 -2.77 2.93 5.76
C VAL A 145 -1.53 3.59 5.19
N CYS A 146 -1.30 4.85 5.54
CA CYS A 146 -0.16 5.62 5.10
C CYS A 146 0.53 6.25 6.30
N LEU A 147 1.61 5.60 6.75
CA LEU A 147 2.36 5.99 7.95
C LEU A 147 3.06 7.36 7.85
N PRO A 148 3.65 7.76 6.69
CA PRO A 148 4.24 9.09 6.55
C PRO A 148 3.30 10.22 6.95
N PHE A 149 2.00 10.08 6.70
CA PHE A 149 1.02 11.13 7.02
C PHE A 149 0.62 11.19 8.49
N GLU A 150 1.06 10.25 9.31
CA GLU A 150 0.97 10.36 10.77
C GLU A 150 2.07 11.27 11.35
N ARG A 151 3.13 11.59 10.58
CA ARG A 151 4.25 12.42 11.04
C ARG A 151 3.80 13.84 11.42
N GLY A 152 4.55 14.45 12.34
CA GLY A 152 4.28 15.80 12.85
C GLY A 152 2.98 15.94 13.64
N SER A 153 2.22 14.86 13.84
CA SER A 153 0.93 14.89 14.55
C SER A 153 1.01 15.27 16.04
N ARG A 154 2.22 15.31 16.60
CA ARG A 154 2.53 15.73 17.98
C ARG A 154 3.09 17.15 18.09
N GLN A 155 3.39 17.82 16.98
CA GLN A 155 4.11 19.11 16.98
C GLN A 155 3.29 20.29 17.52
N SER A 156 1.97 20.14 17.71
CA SER A 156 1.10 21.20 18.27
C SER A 156 -0.13 20.57 18.95
N ALA A 157 -1.14 21.36 19.33
CA ALA A 157 -2.39 20.84 19.89
C ALA A 157 -3.14 19.91 18.91
N ALA A 158 -3.84 18.91 19.44
CA ALA A 158 -4.72 18.07 18.63
C ALA A 158 -6.02 18.81 18.31
N LEU A 159 -6.59 18.54 17.14
CA LEU A 159 -7.96 18.94 16.83
C LEU A 159 -8.93 18.36 17.85
N GLY A 160 -9.96 19.14 18.17
CA GLY A 160 -11.10 18.67 18.96
C GLY A 160 -11.87 17.57 18.23
N ARG A 161 -12.63 16.78 19.00
CA ARG A 161 -13.44 15.67 18.47
C ARG A 161 -14.42 16.12 17.38
N ALA A 162 -15.10 17.25 17.57
CA ALA A 162 -16.06 17.77 16.60
C ALA A 162 -15.39 18.07 15.25
N SER A 163 -14.26 18.80 15.29
CA SER A 163 -13.52 19.18 14.09
C SER A 163 -12.99 17.99 13.30
N VAL A 164 -12.56 16.91 13.97
CA VAL A 164 -12.11 15.71 13.23
C VAL A 164 -13.27 14.92 12.63
N VAL A 165 -14.43 14.90 13.28
CA VAL A 165 -15.65 14.25 12.74
C VAL A 165 -16.14 15.01 11.50
N GLU A 166 -16.14 16.35 11.56
CA GLU A 166 -16.46 17.20 10.41
C GLU A 166 -15.49 16.97 9.25
N ARG A 167 -14.17 17.00 9.51
CA ARG A 167 -13.14 16.68 8.49
C ARG A 167 -13.24 15.26 7.94
N ALA A 168 -13.78 14.32 8.71
CA ALA A 168 -14.01 12.97 8.20
C ALA A 168 -15.12 12.95 7.14
N GLY A 169 -16.18 13.74 7.31
CA GLY A 169 -17.29 13.84 6.36
C GLY A 169 -16.87 14.40 5.00
N THR A 170 -15.83 15.24 4.94
CA THR A 170 -15.32 15.79 3.68
C THR A 170 -14.32 14.88 2.96
N GLN A 171 -13.65 13.99 3.69
CA GLN A 171 -12.60 13.13 3.15
C GLN A 171 -13.04 11.69 2.92
N ILE A 172 -14.15 11.23 3.51
CA ILE A 172 -14.62 9.86 3.38
C ILE A 172 -16.07 9.87 2.92
N ARG A 173 -16.35 9.12 1.86
CA ARG A 173 -17.73 8.80 1.47
C ARG A 173 -18.25 7.68 2.35
N LEU A 174 -19.09 8.02 3.32
CA LEU A 174 -19.81 7.08 4.17
C LEU A 174 -21.22 6.84 3.61
N PRO A 175 -21.78 5.64 3.75
CA PRO A 175 -23.19 5.41 3.48
C PRO A 175 -24.08 6.33 4.33
N PRO A 176 -25.24 6.79 3.84
CA PRO A 176 -26.14 7.68 4.57
C PRO A 176 -26.53 7.16 5.96
N GLU A 177 -26.66 5.84 6.11
CA GLU A 177 -27.06 5.16 7.34
C GLU A 177 -25.90 4.95 8.32
N ALA A 178 -24.69 5.40 7.98
CA ALA A 178 -23.50 5.16 8.79
C ALA A 178 -23.58 5.91 10.14
N ARG A 179 -23.52 5.15 11.24
CA ARG A 179 -23.57 5.68 12.60
C ARG A 179 -22.19 5.68 13.23
N LEU A 180 -21.70 6.86 13.59
CA LEU A 180 -20.44 6.99 14.33
C LEU A 180 -20.59 6.33 15.71
N ARG A 181 -19.84 5.26 15.96
CA ARG A 181 -19.85 4.55 17.24
C ARG A 181 -18.73 4.99 18.17
N SER A 182 -17.59 5.41 17.62
CA SER A 182 -16.49 5.92 18.45
C SER A 182 -15.59 6.87 17.69
N ALA A 183 -15.09 7.89 18.39
CA ALA A 183 -13.97 8.71 17.98
C ALA A 183 -12.99 8.77 19.16
N ARG A 184 -11.78 8.23 18.99
CA ARG A 184 -10.78 8.09 20.05
C ARG A 184 -9.45 8.70 19.61
N LEU A 185 -8.91 9.60 20.42
CA LEU A 185 -7.56 10.10 20.26
C LEU A 185 -6.59 9.03 20.79
N GLN A 186 -5.68 8.57 19.94
CA GLN A 186 -4.66 7.58 20.27
C GLN A 186 -3.29 8.23 20.16
N SER A 187 -2.49 8.08 21.20
CA SER A 187 -1.10 8.52 21.22
C SER A 187 -0.18 7.31 21.32
N GLY A 188 0.90 7.33 20.54
CA GLY A 188 1.96 6.33 20.63
C GLY A 188 3.33 6.96 20.36
N PRO A 189 4.41 6.16 20.36
CA PRO A 189 5.74 6.64 19.99
C PRO A 189 5.72 7.29 18.60
N GLY A 190 6.15 8.55 18.52
CA GLY A 190 6.26 9.30 17.25
C GLY A 190 4.93 9.72 16.60
N ARG A 191 3.76 9.37 17.15
CA ARG A 191 2.47 9.65 16.52
C ARG A 191 1.34 9.98 17.49
N ARG A 192 0.37 10.73 16.99
CA ARG A 192 -0.92 10.95 17.63
C ARG A 192 -2.01 11.03 16.56
N VAL A 193 -3.03 10.20 16.66
CA VAL A 193 -4.04 10.06 15.62
C VAL A 193 -5.43 9.96 16.22
N TRP A 194 -6.42 10.48 15.52
CA TRP A 194 -7.82 10.20 15.80
C TRP A 194 -8.23 8.93 15.06
N THR A 195 -8.73 7.93 15.79
CA THR A 195 -9.39 6.76 15.21
C THR A 195 -10.90 6.94 15.33
N LEU A 196 -11.59 7.00 14.18
CA LEU A 196 -13.03 7.04 14.10
C LEU A 196 -13.54 5.69 13.59
N ARG A 197 -14.68 5.25 14.13
CA ARG A 197 -15.33 3.98 13.75
C ARG A 197 -16.82 4.21 13.58
N TRP A 198 -17.31 3.92 12.39
CA TRP A 198 -18.72 3.91 12.04
C TRP A 198 -19.20 2.49 11.87
N GLU A 199 -20.41 2.24 12.33
CA GLU A 199 -21.17 1.11 11.84
C GLU A 199 -21.89 1.55 10.57
N ALA A 200 -21.82 0.77 9.51
CA ALA A 200 -22.42 1.12 8.23
C ALA A 200 -23.14 -0.07 7.60
N THR A 201 -24.20 0.23 6.88
CA THR A 201 -24.93 -0.69 6.01
C THR A 201 -24.84 -0.14 4.59
N GLU A 202 -24.60 -1.01 3.61
CA GLU A 202 -24.47 -0.65 2.20
C GLU A 202 -25.10 -1.79 1.39
N GLY A 203 -26.32 -1.56 0.90
CA GLY A 203 -27.15 -2.62 0.33
C GLY A 203 -27.35 -3.77 1.33
N GLU A 204 -27.11 -5.00 0.88
CA GLU A 204 -27.23 -6.22 1.70
C GLU A 204 -25.99 -6.48 2.59
N ARG A 205 -25.11 -5.51 2.78
CA ARG A 205 -23.89 -5.66 3.57
C ARG A 205 -23.91 -4.76 4.80
N ARG A 206 -23.48 -5.28 5.94
CA ARG A 206 -23.34 -4.53 7.20
C ARG A 206 -21.97 -4.75 7.83
N GLY A 207 -21.48 -3.73 8.52
CA GLY A 207 -20.30 -3.87 9.36
C GLY A 207 -19.68 -2.54 9.74
N TRP A 208 -18.36 -2.43 9.61
CA TRP A 208 -17.61 -1.33 10.19
C TRP A 208 -16.79 -0.59 9.16
N VAL A 209 -16.81 0.73 9.21
CA VAL A 209 -15.82 1.60 8.58
C VAL A 209 -14.95 2.18 9.68
N ARG A 210 -13.63 2.05 9.56
CA ARG A 210 -12.66 2.64 10.48
C ARG A 210 -11.77 3.58 9.70
N ALA A 211 -11.55 4.77 10.22
CA ALA A 211 -10.59 5.70 9.67
C ALA A 211 -9.65 6.24 10.73
N THR A 212 -8.45 6.58 10.29
CA THR A 212 -7.38 7.15 11.12
C THR A 212 -7.00 8.49 10.53
N PHE A 213 -6.96 9.53 11.36
CA PHE A 213 -6.64 10.90 10.96
C PHE A 213 -5.47 11.44 11.77
N ASN A 214 -4.61 12.23 11.13
CA ASN A 214 -3.55 12.97 11.79
C ASN A 214 -4.18 13.89 12.86
N ALA A 215 -3.75 13.75 14.12
CA ALA A 215 -4.40 14.48 15.21
C ALA A 215 -4.29 16.01 15.11
N ARG A 216 -3.28 16.53 14.41
CA ARG A 216 -3.07 17.97 14.23
C ARG A 216 -3.78 18.49 12.99
N SER A 217 -3.51 17.88 11.83
CA SER A 217 -3.98 18.41 10.55
C SER A 217 -5.36 17.89 10.15
N GLY A 218 -5.85 16.85 10.82
CA GLY A 218 -7.11 16.19 10.44
C GLY A 218 -7.08 15.56 9.05
N ARG A 219 -5.90 15.38 8.45
CA ARG A 219 -5.73 14.65 7.19
C ARG A 219 -5.98 13.17 7.42
N LEU A 220 -6.67 12.52 6.50
CA LEU A 220 -6.84 11.07 6.49
C LEU A 220 -5.46 10.40 6.36
N CYS A 221 -5.20 9.39 7.19
CA CYS A 221 -3.97 8.59 7.18
C CYS A 221 -4.27 7.12 6.93
N GLY A 222 -5.49 6.66 7.16
CA GLY A 222 -5.87 5.29 6.86
C GLY A 222 -7.38 5.10 6.88
N LEU A 223 -7.85 4.15 6.10
CA LEU A 223 -9.24 3.77 5.98
C LEU A 223 -9.34 2.24 5.91
N SER A 224 -10.33 1.66 6.56
CA SER A 224 -10.63 0.24 6.44
C SER A 224 -12.13 0.05 6.46
N ARG A 225 -12.65 -0.67 5.47
CA ARG A 225 -14.05 -1.06 5.37
C ARG A 225 -14.13 -2.55 5.64
N SER A 226 -15.01 -2.95 6.54
CA SER A 226 -15.29 -4.33 6.89
C SER A 226 -16.80 -4.55 6.85
N LEU A 227 -17.34 -4.66 5.64
CA LEU A 227 -18.77 -4.90 5.38
C LEU A 227 -18.97 -6.34 4.93
N ARG A 228 -19.82 -7.08 5.64
CA ARG A 228 -20.16 -8.49 5.37
C ARG A 228 -21.60 -8.60 4.85
N PRO A 229 -21.90 -9.53 3.94
CA PRO A 229 -23.29 -9.87 3.61
C PRO A 229 -24.10 -10.17 4.88
N VAL A 230 -25.37 -9.77 4.88
CA VAL A 230 -26.29 -9.96 6.00
C VAL A 230 -26.86 -11.39 6.03
N ALA A 231 -26.87 -12.10 4.90
CA ALA A 231 -27.31 -13.50 4.81
C ALA A 231 -26.19 -14.51 5.12
N PRO A 232 -26.51 -15.69 5.71
CA PRO A 232 -25.54 -16.75 5.95
C PRO A 232 -25.09 -17.39 4.64
N VAL A 233 -23.76 -17.47 4.44
CA VAL A 233 -23.17 -18.27 3.36
C VAL A 233 -23.19 -19.73 3.82
N GLU A 234 -24.06 -20.55 3.23
CA GLU A 234 -24.12 -22.00 3.48
C GLU A 234 -23.04 -22.76 2.68
N GLY A 235 -22.48 -23.82 3.28
CA GLY A 235 -21.67 -24.84 2.58
C GLY A 235 -20.16 -24.56 2.46
N PRO A 236 -19.34 -25.59 2.22
CA PRO A 236 -18.27 -25.96 3.14
C PRO A 236 -16.98 -25.17 2.90
N GLY A 237 -16.61 -24.36 3.89
CA GLY A 237 -15.26 -23.79 4.01
C GLY A 237 -15.08 -22.33 3.59
N ARG A 238 -16.09 -21.45 3.75
CA ARG A 238 -16.08 -19.97 3.58
C ARG A 238 -15.58 -19.38 2.24
N ALA A 239 -14.65 -20.02 1.55
CA ALA A 239 -14.13 -19.66 0.24
C ALA A 239 -14.70 -20.63 -0.81
N SER A 240 -15.30 -20.08 -1.87
CA SER A 240 -15.72 -20.84 -3.04
C SER A 240 -14.52 -21.52 -3.72
N GLN A 241 -14.75 -22.54 -4.56
CA GLN A 241 -13.66 -23.15 -5.35
C GLN A 241 -12.88 -22.10 -6.16
N ALA A 242 -13.58 -21.15 -6.78
CA ALA A 242 -12.95 -20.06 -7.52
C ALA A 242 -12.10 -19.14 -6.62
N SER A 243 -12.57 -18.85 -5.40
CA SER A 243 -11.79 -18.11 -4.39
C SER A 243 -10.54 -18.90 -3.98
N ALA A 244 -10.67 -20.21 -3.80
CA ALA A 244 -9.55 -21.08 -3.45
C ALA A 244 -8.51 -21.18 -4.56
N GLU A 245 -8.96 -21.33 -5.82
CA GLU A 245 -8.11 -21.31 -7.01
C GLU A 245 -7.30 -20.02 -7.08
N ARG A 246 -7.95 -18.86 -6.91
CA ARG A 246 -7.29 -17.54 -6.93
C ARG A 246 -6.28 -17.40 -5.79
N ALA A 247 -6.65 -17.78 -4.57
CA ALA A 247 -5.78 -17.74 -3.40
C ALA A 247 -4.52 -18.59 -3.58
N LEU A 248 -4.68 -19.83 -4.02
CA LEU A 248 -3.58 -20.76 -4.21
C LEU A 248 -2.69 -20.34 -5.39
N ALA A 249 -3.27 -19.91 -6.51
CA ALA A 249 -2.54 -19.38 -7.66
C ALA A 249 -1.70 -18.15 -7.29
N LEU A 250 -2.31 -17.15 -6.64
CA LEU A 250 -1.60 -15.96 -6.21
C LEU A 250 -0.55 -16.28 -5.16
N GLY A 251 -0.86 -17.12 -4.17
CA GLY A 251 0.11 -17.57 -3.18
C GLY A 251 1.32 -18.27 -3.81
N ALA A 252 1.09 -19.08 -4.85
CA ALA A 252 2.15 -19.79 -5.55
C ALA A 252 3.03 -18.81 -6.33
N ARG A 253 2.42 -17.85 -7.05
CA ARG A 253 3.15 -16.76 -7.74
C ARG A 253 4.01 -15.98 -6.77
N LEU A 254 3.45 -15.55 -5.63
CA LEU A 254 4.18 -14.78 -4.62
C LEU A 254 5.32 -15.58 -3.97
N ARG A 255 5.17 -16.90 -3.83
CA ARG A 255 6.17 -17.74 -3.17
C ARG A 255 7.27 -18.22 -4.11
N PHE A 256 6.94 -18.49 -5.38
CA PHE A 256 7.77 -19.24 -6.32
C PHE A 256 8.03 -18.51 -7.64
N GLY A 257 7.38 -17.37 -7.90
CA GLY A 257 7.45 -16.61 -9.14
C GLY A 257 6.42 -17.05 -10.19
N ASP A 258 6.41 -16.35 -11.33
CA ASP A 258 5.40 -16.50 -12.39
C ASP A 258 5.43 -17.86 -13.11
N GLY A 259 6.50 -18.63 -12.95
CA GLY A 259 6.62 -19.99 -13.50
C GLY A 259 5.86 -21.07 -12.71
N ALA A 260 5.21 -20.73 -11.59
CA ALA A 260 4.50 -21.69 -10.76
C ALA A 260 3.10 -22.01 -11.33
N ARG A 261 2.81 -23.30 -11.52
CA ARG A 261 1.50 -23.79 -11.95
C ARG A 261 0.78 -24.47 -10.80
N VAL A 262 -0.47 -24.11 -10.57
CA VAL A 262 -1.30 -24.68 -9.51
C VAL A 262 -2.35 -25.57 -10.17
N GLY A 263 -2.43 -26.83 -9.74
CA GLY A 263 -3.49 -27.74 -10.16
C GLY A 263 -4.85 -27.34 -9.58
N ILE A 264 -5.92 -27.93 -10.11
CA ILE A 264 -7.29 -27.67 -9.64
C ILE A 264 -7.37 -28.05 -8.15
N PRO A 265 -7.76 -27.12 -7.26
CA PRO A 265 -7.85 -27.41 -5.84
C PRO A 265 -9.06 -28.29 -5.56
N ALA A 266 -8.84 -29.33 -4.76
CA ALA A 266 -9.89 -30.19 -4.27
C ALA A 266 -10.24 -29.83 -2.81
N PRO A 267 -11.53 -29.83 -2.44
CA PRO A 267 -11.92 -29.67 -1.05
C PRO A 267 -11.53 -30.91 -0.24
N GLY A 268 -11.19 -30.74 1.04
CA GLY A 268 -10.86 -31.86 1.91
C GLY A 268 -10.49 -31.46 3.34
N LEU A 269 -10.10 -32.44 4.14
CA LEU A 269 -9.57 -32.21 5.48
C LEU A 269 -8.05 -31.99 5.41
N VAL A 270 -7.59 -30.87 5.95
CA VAL A 270 -6.18 -30.48 5.98
C VAL A 270 -5.73 -30.23 7.40
N ARG A 271 -4.48 -30.60 7.71
CA ARG A 271 -3.93 -30.43 9.06
C ARG A 271 -3.32 -29.04 9.23
N VAL A 272 -3.87 -28.25 10.15
CA VAL A 272 -3.41 -26.89 10.49
C VAL A 272 -3.09 -26.84 11.98
N GLY A 273 -1.81 -26.71 12.33
CA GLY A 273 -1.41 -26.59 13.74
C GLY A 273 -1.69 -27.84 14.59
N GLY A 274 -1.79 -29.02 13.97
CA GLY A 274 -2.11 -30.29 14.64
C GLY A 274 -3.56 -30.74 14.47
N GLU A 275 -4.47 -29.83 14.19
CA GLU A 275 -5.90 -30.12 14.03
C GLU A 275 -6.31 -30.35 12.57
N LEU A 276 -7.27 -31.24 12.34
CA LEU A 276 -7.90 -31.41 11.02
C LEU A 276 -8.98 -30.35 10.83
N ARG A 277 -8.94 -29.65 9.70
CA ARG A 277 -9.89 -28.60 9.35
C ARG A 277 -10.32 -28.73 7.89
N ALA A 278 -11.54 -28.31 7.58
CA ALA A 278 -11.96 -28.20 6.19
C ALA A 278 -11.08 -27.16 5.47
N GLY A 279 -10.69 -27.47 4.24
CA GLY A 279 -9.88 -26.59 3.42
C GLY A 279 -9.74 -27.09 1.99
N TRP A 280 -8.87 -26.44 1.25
CA TRP A 280 -8.56 -26.76 -0.14
C TRP A 280 -7.13 -27.24 -0.30
N LEU A 281 -6.94 -28.23 -1.15
CA LEU A 281 -5.65 -28.85 -1.43
C LEU A 281 -5.35 -28.76 -2.92
N ALA A 282 -4.16 -28.31 -3.29
CA ALA A 282 -3.67 -28.35 -4.66
C ALA A 282 -2.22 -28.83 -4.72
N VAL A 283 -1.82 -29.34 -5.88
CA VAL A 283 -0.41 -29.56 -6.21
C VAL A 283 0.11 -28.34 -6.95
N VAL A 284 1.30 -27.88 -6.59
CA VAL A 284 1.99 -26.76 -7.21
C VAL A 284 3.27 -27.26 -7.85
N HIS A 285 3.37 -27.06 -9.15
CA HIS A 285 4.56 -27.28 -9.94
C HIS A 285 5.33 -25.97 -9.97
N ALA A 286 6.45 -25.91 -9.26
CA ALA A 286 7.34 -24.75 -9.23
C ALA A 286 8.72 -25.13 -9.80
N PRO A 287 9.54 -24.16 -10.23
CA PRO A 287 10.88 -24.43 -10.75
C PRO A 287 11.78 -25.24 -9.80
N ARG A 288 11.53 -25.16 -8.48
CA ARG A 288 12.29 -25.83 -7.42
C ARG A 288 11.71 -27.18 -6.98
N GLY A 289 10.68 -27.67 -7.67
CA GLY A 289 10.05 -28.98 -7.46
C GLY A 289 8.54 -28.91 -7.23
N LEU A 290 7.99 -30.03 -6.75
CA LEU A 290 6.57 -30.18 -6.45
C LEU A 290 6.27 -29.80 -5.01
N TYR A 291 5.17 -29.08 -4.82
CA TYR A 291 4.69 -28.65 -3.52
C TYR A 291 3.22 -29.01 -3.37
N ARG A 292 2.83 -29.33 -2.15
CA ARG A 292 1.44 -29.39 -1.72
C ARG A 292 1.05 -28.02 -1.20
N ALA A 293 0.08 -27.38 -1.84
CA ALA A 293 -0.51 -26.15 -1.38
C ALA A 293 -1.79 -26.45 -0.60
N VAL A 294 -1.93 -25.81 0.55
CA VAL A 294 -3.07 -25.95 1.46
C VAL A 294 -3.65 -24.57 1.69
N LEU A 295 -4.96 -24.43 1.51
CA LEU A 295 -5.73 -23.28 1.95
C LEU A 295 -6.70 -23.73 3.05
N ALA A 296 -6.46 -23.27 4.27
CA ALA A 296 -7.38 -23.46 5.39
C ALA A 296 -7.26 -22.31 6.37
N ASP A 297 -8.35 -22.01 7.08
CA ASP A 297 -8.49 -20.83 7.94
C ASP A 297 -8.02 -19.55 7.23
N GLU A 298 -8.37 -19.41 5.94
CA GLU A 298 -7.96 -18.28 5.09
C GLU A 298 -6.44 -18.10 4.98
N ARG A 299 -5.64 -19.15 5.15
CA ARG A 299 -4.18 -19.11 5.00
C ARG A 299 -3.70 -20.10 3.95
N VAL A 300 -2.90 -19.60 3.01
CA VAL A 300 -2.16 -20.44 2.06
C VAL A 300 -0.85 -20.91 2.69
N ARG A 301 -0.57 -22.21 2.60
CA ARG A 301 0.68 -22.84 3.02
C ARG A 301 1.22 -23.74 1.92
N PHE A 302 2.53 -23.79 1.77
CA PHE A 302 3.20 -24.67 0.81
C PHE A 302 4.14 -25.64 1.52
N VAL A 303 4.01 -26.93 1.23
CA VAL A 303 4.86 -27.99 1.78
C VAL A 303 5.54 -28.71 0.63
N LYS A 304 6.87 -28.77 0.62
CA LYS A 304 7.61 -29.45 -0.45
C LYS A 304 7.29 -30.95 -0.42
N LEU A 305 6.87 -31.50 -1.54
CA LEU A 305 6.71 -32.94 -1.72
C LEU A 305 8.08 -33.55 -1.96
N ARG A 306 8.49 -34.48 -1.09
CA ARG A 306 9.70 -35.27 -1.34
C ARG A 306 9.33 -36.41 -2.28
N PRO A 307 10.11 -36.69 -3.34
CA PRO A 307 9.89 -37.90 -4.12
C PRO A 307 9.99 -39.10 -3.18
N ARG A 308 8.99 -39.99 -3.23
CA ARG A 308 9.11 -41.29 -2.57
C ARG A 308 10.34 -41.97 -3.17
N ARG A 309 11.37 -42.25 -2.36
CA ARG A 309 12.41 -43.19 -2.77
C ARG A 309 11.67 -44.49 -3.07
N ARG A 310 11.74 -44.97 -4.32
CA ARG A 310 11.32 -46.33 -4.64
C ARG A 310 12.19 -47.23 -3.78
N ALA A 311 11.54 -47.97 -2.87
CA ALA A 311 12.14 -49.09 -2.18
C ALA A 311 12.28 -50.24 -3.18
#